data_AF-A0AAU7GE20-F1
#
_entry.id   AF-A0AAU7GE20-F1
#
_cell.length_a   1.000
_cell.length_b   1.000
_cell.length_c   1.000
_cell.angle_alpha   90.00
_cell.angle_beta   90.00
_cell.angle_gamma   90.00
#
_symmetry.space_group_name_H-M   'P 1'
#
loop_
_entity.id
_entity.type
_entity.pdbx_description
1 polymer ?
#
loop_
_entity_poly.entity_id
_entity_poly.type
_entity_poly.pdbx_seq_one_letter_code
_entity_poly.pdbx_strand_id
1 'polypeptide(L)'
;MSDARSVTVEDELTIVFPGTWAMIPLNDPERSARSIARLVSERVGRADRLARVRRTAKAELEKLVALAEDSDAFALAMSMEILPGVPFPASIVMAREALPAGDDAEARLERAFPDGEPLAFSFGPVRRRSSVRQTTYEEESAPELLADYRFEAPDGERIIHLRVNAPMVTDPDLYLELFDAIVDSISFRAPLERPAAG
;
A
#
# COMPACT_ATOMS: atom_id res chain seq x y z
N MET A 1 -10.17 -12.27 18.71
CA MET A 1 -9.71 -12.89 17.44
C MET A 1 -9.62 -11.77 16.42
N SER A 2 -8.41 -11.44 15.97
CA SER A 2 -8.20 -10.36 14.99
C SER A 2 -8.75 -10.82 13.64
N ASP A 3 -9.62 -10.03 13.02
CA ASP A 3 -10.19 -10.30 11.68
C ASP A 3 -9.16 -9.93 10.60
N ALA A 4 -7.97 -10.55 10.67
CA ALA A 4 -6.90 -10.33 9.71
C ALA A 4 -7.27 -10.96 8.37
N ARG A 5 -7.17 -10.19 7.28
CA ARG A 5 -7.56 -10.64 5.94
C ARG A 5 -6.35 -10.71 5.03
N SER A 6 -6.19 -11.87 4.41
CA SER A 6 -5.23 -12.08 3.34
C SER A 6 -5.80 -11.55 2.03
N VAL A 7 -5.01 -10.75 1.33
CA VAL A 7 -5.37 -10.11 0.05
C VAL A 7 -4.30 -10.44 -0.98
N THR A 8 -4.71 -11.01 -2.10
CA THR A 8 -3.85 -11.18 -3.28
C THR A 8 -3.88 -9.92 -4.14
N VAL A 9 -2.70 -9.40 -4.46
CA VAL A 9 -2.47 -8.22 -5.30
C VAL A 9 -1.89 -8.69 -6.62
N GLU A 10 -2.62 -8.45 -7.71
CA GLU A 10 -2.23 -8.77 -9.11
C GLU A 10 -1.75 -10.21 -9.35
N ASP A 11 -2.21 -11.17 -8.54
CA ASP A 11 -1.76 -12.57 -8.56
C ASP A 11 -0.25 -12.77 -8.30
N GLU A 12 0.48 -11.70 -7.99
CA GLU A 12 1.94 -11.66 -7.77
C GLU A 12 2.29 -11.86 -6.30
N LEU A 13 1.59 -11.14 -5.42
CA LEU A 13 1.87 -11.13 -3.98
C LEU A 13 0.59 -11.21 -3.14
N THR A 14 0.75 -11.67 -1.91
CA THR A 14 -0.31 -11.76 -0.91
C THR A 14 0.14 -11.06 0.36
N ILE A 15 -0.71 -10.16 0.89
CA ILE A 15 -0.44 -9.38 2.11
C ILE A 15 -1.53 -9.68 3.13
N VAL A 16 -1.18 -9.73 4.41
CA VAL A 16 -2.13 -9.81 5.52
C VAL A 16 -2.39 -8.40 6.07
N PHE A 17 -3.64 -7.97 5.98
CA PHE A 17 -4.08 -6.69 6.51
C PHE A 17 -4.90 -6.86 7.79
N PRO A 18 -4.58 -6.15 8.88
CA PRO A 18 -5.38 -6.12 10.09
C PRO A 18 -6.61 -5.22 9.93
N GLY A 19 -7.76 -5.65 10.45
CA GLY A 19 -8.98 -4.86 10.41
C GLY A 19 -9.57 -4.77 9.01
N THR A 20 -10.03 -3.58 8.62
CA THR A 20 -10.75 -3.38 7.36
C THR A 20 -10.00 -2.48 6.39
N TRP A 21 -9.58 -3.07 5.28
CA TRP A 21 -8.88 -2.41 4.19
C TRP A 21 -9.68 -2.49 2.89
N ALA A 22 -9.67 -1.40 2.14
CA ALA A 22 -10.17 -1.32 0.78
C ALA A 22 -8.99 -1.39 -0.21
N MET A 23 -9.09 -2.27 -1.19
CA MET A 23 -8.09 -2.42 -2.24
C MET A 23 -8.61 -1.83 -3.54
N ILE A 24 -7.79 -1.00 -4.17
CA ILE A 24 -8.03 -0.40 -5.47
C ILE A 24 -6.84 -0.77 -6.37
N PRO A 25 -7.04 -1.63 -7.39
CA PRO A 25 -6.02 -1.86 -8.40
C PRO A 25 -5.85 -0.60 -9.24
N LEU A 26 -4.63 -0.28 -9.64
CA LEU A 26 -4.29 0.94 -10.38
C LEU A 26 -3.96 0.67 -11.85
N ASN A 27 -3.71 -0.59 -12.24
CA ASN A 27 -3.38 -0.99 -13.60
C ASN A 27 -4.58 -1.40 -14.47
N ASP A 28 -5.78 -1.48 -13.90
CA ASP A 28 -7.02 -1.90 -14.58
C ASP A 28 -8.11 -0.86 -14.29
N PRO A 29 -8.27 0.17 -15.15
CA PRO A 29 -9.19 1.29 -14.90
C PRO A 29 -10.63 0.85 -14.64
N GLU A 30 -11.10 -0.23 -15.29
CA GLU A 30 -12.44 -0.73 -15.06
C GLU A 30 -12.57 -1.35 -13.67
N ARG A 31 -11.58 -2.13 -13.24
CA ARG A 31 -11.55 -2.72 -11.90
C ARG A 31 -11.33 -1.65 -10.84
N SER A 32 -10.55 -0.59 -11.11
CA SER A 32 -10.44 0.59 -10.24
C SER A 32 -11.80 1.23 -10.04
N ALA A 33 -12.51 1.55 -11.13
CA ALA A 33 -13.82 2.20 -11.08
C ALA A 33 -14.87 1.36 -10.32
N ARG A 34 -14.90 0.04 -10.55
CA ARG A 34 -15.77 -0.88 -9.80
C ARG A 34 -15.43 -0.91 -8.31
N SER A 35 -14.14 -0.93 -7.96
CA SER A 35 -13.68 -0.95 -6.58
C SER A 35 -14.02 0.34 -5.83
N ILE A 36 -13.80 1.50 -6.47
CA ILE A 36 -14.18 2.82 -5.94
C ILE A 36 -15.70 2.89 -5.72
N ALA A 37 -16.50 2.50 -6.72
CA ALA A 37 -17.95 2.57 -6.62
C ALA A 37 -18.48 1.70 -5.46
N ARG A 38 -17.91 0.51 -5.29
CA ARG A 38 -18.23 -0.39 -4.17
C ARG A 38 -17.86 0.25 -2.83
N LEU A 39 -16.63 0.75 -2.69
CA LEU A 39 -16.15 1.40 -1.47
C LEU A 39 -17.06 2.58 -1.08
N VAL A 40 -17.36 3.48 -2.01
CA VAL A 40 -18.21 4.63 -1.75
C VAL A 40 -19.63 4.20 -1.34
N SER A 41 -20.18 3.16 -1.98
CA SER A 41 -21.51 2.63 -1.63
C SER A 41 -21.55 2.04 -0.22
N GLU A 42 -20.54 1.25 0.15
CA GLU A 42 -20.41 0.62 1.46
C GLU A 42 -20.25 1.66 2.59
N ARG A 43 -19.56 2.77 2.32
CA ARG A 43 -19.14 3.72 3.37
C ARG A 43 -20.06 4.92 3.54
N VAL A 44 -20.58 5.45 2.45
CA VAL A 44 -21.53 6.56 2.52
C VAL A 44 -22.97 6.03 2.66
N GLY A 45 -23.25 4.82 2.19
CA GLY A 45 -24.59 4.26 2.18
C GLY A 45 -25.45 4.74 0.99
N ARG A 46 -26.64 4.15 0.84
CA ARG A 46 -27.44 4.24 -0.40
C ARG A 46 -28.52 5.34 -0.41
N ALA A 47 -28.78 6.00 0.72
CA ALA A 47 -29.84 7.00 0.81
C ALA A 47 -29.65 8.15 -0.20
N ASP A 48 -30.73 8.60 -0.84
CA ASP A 48 -30.69 9.63 -1.89
C ASP A 48 -30.13 10.97 -1.40
N ARG A 49 -30.41 11.34 -0.15
CA ARG A 49 -29.84 12.53 0.50
C ARG A 49 -28.30 12.54 0.51
N LEU A 50 -27.67 11.38 0.40
CA LEU A 50 -26.21 11.22 0.38
C LEU A 50 -25.64 11.11 -1.04
N ALA A 51 -26.45 11.26 -2.09
CA ALA A 51 -26.01 11.15 -3.48
C ALA A 51 -24.94 12.19 -3.87
N ARG A 52 -24.98 13.39 -3.25
CA ARG A 52 -23.94 14.41 -3.47
C ARG A 52 -22.63 13.99 -2.80
N VAL A 53 -22.68 13.53 -1.55
CA VAL A 53 -21.52 13.03 -0.80
C VAL A 53 -20.85 11.86 -1.52
N ARG A 54 -21.64 10.89 -2.02
CA ARG A 54 -21.13 9.79 -2.83
C ARG A 54 -20.41 10.27 -4.09
N ARG A 55 -20.99 11.23 -4.81
CA ARG A 55 -20.37 11.79 -6.03
C ARG A 55 -19.04 12.47 -5.72
N THR A 56 -18.97 13.25 -4.64
CA THR A 56 -17.72 13.90 -4.21
C THR A 56 -16.67 12.87 -3.82
N ALA A 57 -16.99 11.92 -2.94
CA ALA A 57 -16.04 10.89 -2.51
C ALA A 57 -15.52 10.05 -3.68
N LYS A 58 -16.40 9.68 -4.61
CA LYS A 58 -16.02 8.99 -5.84
C LYS A 58 -15.05 9.82 -6.68
N ALA A 59 -15.37 11.09 -6.92
CA ALA A 59 -14.52 11.97 -7.73
C ALA A 59 -13.13 12.20 -7.12
N GLU A 60 -13.02 12.32 -5.79
CA GLU A 60 -11.72 12.46 -5.13
C GLU A 60 -10.88 11.18 -5.23
N LEU A 61 -11.49 10.00 -5.05
CA LEU A 61 -10.79 8.73 -5.24
C LEU A 61 -10.36 8.51 -6.71
N GLU A 62 -11.20 8.88 -7.67
CA GLU A 62 -10.85 8.81 -9.10
C GLU A 62 -9.67 9.73 -9.45
N LYS A 63 -9.60 10.93 -8.85
CA LYS A 63 -8.42 11.81 -9.00
C LYS A 63 -7.17 11.16 -8.43
N LEU A 64 -7.23 10.57 -7.23
CA LEU A 64 -6.07 9.90 -6.63
C LEU A 64 -5.55 8.75 -7.49
N VAL A 65 -6.44 7.98 -8.11
CA VAL A 65 -6.05 6.93 -9.07
C VAL A 65 -5.41 7.53 -10.31
N ALA A 66 -6.00 8.57 -10.90
CA ALA A 66 -5.45 9.23 -12.09
C ALA A 66 -4.05 9.83 -11.84
N LEU A 67 -3.80 10.39 -10.64
CA LEU A 67 -2.45 10.85 -10.28
C LEU A 67 -1.43 9.70 -10.16
N ALA A 68 -1.89 8.47 -9.90
CA ALA A 68 -1.04 7.30 -9.82
C ALA A 68 -0.75 6.68 -11.19
N GLU A 69 -1.53 6.97 -12.24
CA GLU A 69 -1.31 6.48 -13.62
C GLU A 69 0.00 7.01 -14.23
N ASP A 70 0.48 8.18 -13.79
CA ASP A 70 1.78 8.74 -14.19
C ASP A 70 2.98 8.05 -13.48
N SER A 71 2.70 7.03 -12.65
CA SER A 71 3.70 6.22 -11.96
C SER A 71 3.49 4.74 -12.29
N ASP A 72 4.52 3.91 -12.13
CA ASP A 72 4.40 2.44 -12.26
C ASP A 72 3.72 1.82 -11.02
N ALA A 73 2.74 2.55 -10.45
CA ALA A 73 1.92 2.17 -9.33
C ALA A 73 0.82 1.22 -9.78
N PHE A 74 0.62 0.15 -9.02
CA PHE A 74 -0.22 -0.96 -9.44
C PHE A 74 -1.31 -1.28 -8.42
N ALA A 75 -1.15 -0.89 -7.16
CA ALA A 75 -2.18 -1.05 -6.16
C ALA A 75 -2.18 0.06 -5.09
N LEU A 76 -3.39 0.40 -4.64
CA LEU A 76 -3.66 1.28 -3.50
C LEU A 76 -4.49 0.49 -2.48
N ALA A 77 -3.98 0.37 -1.26
CA ALA A 77 -4.71 -0.10 -0.09
C ALA A 77 -5.07 1.09 0.79
N MET A 78 -6.30 1.16 1.28
CA MET A 78 -6.73 2.19 2.23
C MET A 78 -7.35 1.53 3.46
N SER A 79 -6.78 1.83 4.62
CA SER A 79 -7.32 1.41 5.89
C SER A 79 -8.49 2.27 6.32
N MET A 80 -9.42 1.64 7.03
CA MET A 80 -10.61 2.26 7.55
C MET A 80 -10.69 2.07 9.07
N GLU A 81 -10.44 0.85 9.51
CA GLU A 81 -10.44 0.47 10.92
C GLU A 81 -9.33 -0.55 11.15
N ILE A 82 -8.59 -0.41 12.25
CA ILE A 82 -7.59 -1.42 12.65
C ILE A 82 -8.23 -2.54 13.47
N LEU A 83 -9.33 -2.21 14.17
CA LEU A 83 -10.21 -3.09 14.92
C LEU A 83 -11.64 -2.54 14.83
N PRO A 84 -12.69 -3.37 15.04
CA PRO A 84 -14.07 -2.89 14.95
C PRO A 84 -14.32 -1.65 15.81
N GLY A 85 -14.70 -0.54 15.17
CA GLY A 85 -14.97 0.74 15.82
C GLY A 85 -13.74 1.57 16.22
N VAL A 86 -12.53 1.16 15.85
CA VAL A 86 -11.29 1.92 16.05
C VAL A 86 -10.83 2.49 14.69
N PRO A 87 -11.09 3.78 14.40
CA PRO A 87 -10.69 4.40 13.14
C PRO A 87 -9.17 4.34 12.97
N PHE A 88 -8.74 3.96 11.78
CA PHE A 88 -7.32 3.93 11.42
C PHE A 88 -7.17 4.39 9.98
N PRO A 89 -7.12 5.71 9.75
CA PRO A 89 -6.86 6.23 8.43
C PRO A 89 -5.38 5.96 8.09
N ALA A 90 -5.15 5.18 7.05
CA ALA A 90 -3.83 4.99 6.47
C ALA A 90 -3.99 4.55 5.02
N SER A 91 -2.98 4.78 4.20
CA SER A 91 -2.91 4.25 2.85
C SER A 91 -1.56 3.59 2.60
N ILE A 92 -1.58 2.60 1.71
CA ILE A 92 -0.40 1.95 1.17
C ILE A 92 -0.50 2.00 -0.35
N VAL A 93 0.49 2.61 -1.00
CA VAL A 93 0.65 2.57 -2.46
C VAL A 93 1.78 1.62 -2.79
N MET A 94 1.55 0.71 -3.72
CA MET A 94 2.56 -0.20 -4.25
C MET A 94 2.89 0.18 -5.69
N ALA A 95 4.17 0.31 -5.98
CA ALA A 95 4.71 0.62 -7.28
C ALA A 95 5.89 -0.26 -7.63
N ARG A 96 6.19 -0.35 -8.92
CA ARG A 96 7.37 -1.04 -9.46
C ARG A 96 8.45 -0.01 -9.77
N GLU A 97 9.69 -0.37 -9.51
CA GLU A 97 10.85 0.44 -9.84
C GLU A 97 11.87 -0.42 -10.59
N ALA A 98 12.65 0.24 -11.47
CA ALA A 98 13.73 -0.43 -12.18
C ALA A 98 14.78 -0.93 -11.19
N LEU A 99 15.18 -2.19 -11.36
CA LEU A 99 16.20 -2.80 -10.52
C LEU A 99 17.60 -2.36 -11.00
N PRO A 100 18.43 -1.74 -10.15
CA PRO A 100 19.80 -1.42 -10.53
C PRO A 100 20.63 -2.69 -10.75
N ALA A 101 21.66 -2.60 -11.59
CA ALA A 101 22.66 -3.67 -11.69
C ALA A 101 23.35 -3.90 -10.33
N GLY A 102 23.69 -5.14 -10.01
CA GLY A 102 24.41 -5.53 -8.80
C GLY A 102 24.51 -7.04 -8.64
N ASP A 103 25.40 -7.48 -7.75
CA ASP A 103 25.77 -8.89 -7.59
C ASP A 103 24.80 -9.65 -6.68
N ASP A 104 24.18 -8.96 -5.71
CA ASP A 104 23.17 -9.50 -4.80
C ASP A 104 22.06 -8.48 -4.49
N ALA A 105 20.99 -8.97 -3.85
CA ALA A 105 19.80 -8.19 -3.55
C ALA A 105 20.06 -7.00 -2.62
N GLU A 106 20.91 -7.19 -1.61
CA GLU A 106 21.18 -6.18 -0.60
C GLU A 106 21.97 -5.00 -1.21
N ALA A 107 22.98 -5.30 -2.03
CA ALA A 107 23.76 -4.30 -2.75
C ALA A 107 22.93 -3.55 -3.80
N ARG A 108 21.97 -4.21 -4.45
CA ARG A 108 21.04 -3.56 -5.39
C ARG A 108 20.07 -2.62 -4.66
N LEU A 109 19.51 -3.05 -3.54
CA LEU A 109 18.64 -2.22 -2.71
C LEU A 109 19.38 -1.04 -2.08
N GLU A 110 20.60 -1.22 -1.59
CA GLU A 110 21.43 -0.13 -1.06
C GLU A 110 21.69 0.93 -2.13
N ARG A 111 21.98 0.52 -3.37
CA ARG A 111 22.17 1.45 -4.49
C ARG A 111 20.89 2.18 -4.88
N ALA A 112 19.76 1.49 -4.89
CA ALA A 112 18.46 2.08 -5.20
C ALA A 112 17.99 3.03 -4.09
N PHE A 113 18.33 2.72 -2.83
CA PHE A 113 17.79 3.37 -1.66
C PHE A 113 18.80 3.52 -0.53
N PRO A 114 19.84 4.36 -0.72
CA PRO A 114 20.97 4.45 0.20
C PRO A 114 20.55 4.93 1.60
N ASP A 115 19.60 5.86 1.68
CA ASP A 115 19.12 6.43 2.94
C ASP A 115 18.15 5.53 3.72
N GLY A 116 17.82 4.35 3.19
CA GLY A 116 16.96 3.38 3.87
C GLY A 116 17.73 2.56 4.90
N GLU A 117 17.12 2.27 6.04
CA GLU A 117 17.62 1.33 7.03
C GLU A 117 17.40 -0.11 6.53
N PRO A 118 18.41 -1.00 6.61
CA PRO A 118 18.25 -2.39 6.23
C PRO A 118 17.41 -3.15 7.26
N LEU A 119 16.48 -3.96 6.77
CA LEU A 119 15.63 -4.87 7.54
C LEU A 119 15.70 -6.27 6.91
N ALA A 120 15.56 -7.29 7.75
CA ALA A 120 15.46 -8.68 7.33
C ALA A 120 14.03 -9.16 7.58
N PHE A 121 13.23 -9.26 6.51
CA PHE A 121 11.87 -9.80 6.57
C PHE A 121 11.85 -11.24 6.08
N SER A 122 10.75 -11.93 6.36
CA SER A 122 10.51 -13.35 6.11
C SER A 122 10.65 -13.71 4.63
N PHE A 123 10.40 -12.77 3.73
CA PHE A 123 10.53 -12.94 2.28
C PHE A 123 11.86 -12.44 1.70
N GLY A 124 12.74 -11.81 2.50
CA GLY A 124 14.06 -11.38 2.06
C GLY A 124 14.49 -9.99 2.57
N PRO A 125 15.59 -9.45 2.03
CA PRO A 125 16.12 -8.14 2.38
C PRO A 125 15.15 -7.01 2.00
N VAL A 126 15.02 -6.04 2.90
CA VAL A 126 14.20 -4.83 2.70
C VAL A 126 15.01 -3.62 3.13
N ARG A 127 14.81 -2.48 2.46
CA ARG A 127 15.25 -1.18 2.99
C ARG A 127 14.05 -0.30 3.26
N ARG A 128 14.00 0.26 4.48
CA ARG A 128 12.90 1.11 4.93
C ARG A 128 13.42 2.50 5.27
N ARG A 129 12.70 3.55 4.86
CA ARG A 129 12.93 4.92 5.35
C ARG A 129 11.61 5.45 5.87
N SER A 130 11.61 5.99 7.08
CA SER A 130 10.44 6.63 7.66
C SER A 130 10.72 8.10 7.97
N SER A 131 9.65 8.91 8.00
CA SER A 131 9.70 10.28 8.48
C SER A 131 8.35 10.68 9.03
N VAL A 132 8.34 11.50 10.08
CA VAL A 132 7.14 12.15 10.60
C VAL A 132 7.16 13.61 10.16
N ARG A 133 6.07 14.07 9.57
CA ARG A 133 5.90 15.46 9.14
C ARG A 133 4.70 16.08 9.86
N GLN A 134 4.73 17.40 10.04
CA GLN A 134 3.54 18.13 10.50
C GLN A 134 2.75 18.56 9.28
N THR A 135 1.49 18.14 9.21
CA THR A 135 0.58 18.47 8.12
C THR A 135 -0.62 19.22 8.69
N THR A 136 -0.91 20.40 8.13
CA THR A 136 -2.07 21.20 8.51
C THR A 136 -3.29 20.77 7.72
N TYR A 137 -4.29 20.24 8.42
CA TYR A 137 -5.60 19.92 7.88
C TYR A 137 -6.57 21.02 8.29
N GLU A 138 -6.95 21.86 7.32
CA GLU A 138 -7.79 23.05 7.55
C GLU A 138 -7.17 24.00 8.59
N GLU A 139 -7.52 23.82 9.87
CA GLU A 139 -7.07 24.66 11.00
C GLU A 139 -6.26 23.89 12.05
N GLU A 140 -6.08 22.57 11.90
CA GLU A 140 -5.40 21.71 12.88
C GLU A 140 -4.13 21.09 12.30
N SER A 141 -3.00 21.24 12.98
CA SER A 141 -1.74 20.57 12.63
C SER A 141 -1.69 19.21 13.30
N ALA A 142 -1.47 18.16 12.51
CA ALA A 142 -1.33 16.82 13.02
C ALA A 142 -0.08 16.13 12.44
N PRO A 143 0.58 15.26 13.23
CA PRO A 143 1.68 14.43 12.73
C PRO A 143 1.18 13.44 11.66
N GLU A 144 1.93 13.34 10.58
CA GLU A 144 1.73 12.40 9.48
C GLU A 144 2.98 11.52 9.37
N LEU A 145 2.80 10.20 9.50
CA LEU A 145 3.85 9.21 9.30
C LEU A 145 3.90 8.82 7.82
N LEU A 146 5.09 8.97 7.24
CA LEU A 146 5.43 8.44 5.93
C LEU A 146 6.47 7.34 6.10
N ALA A 147 6.27 6.19 5.44
CA ALA A 147 7.29 5.14 5.38
C ALA A 147 7.39 4.58 3.96
N ASP A 148 8.60 4.49 3.43
CA ASP A 148 8.92 3.86 2.16
C ASP A 148 9.64 2.54 2.43
N TYR A 149 9.12 1.43 1.89
CA TYR A 149 9.75 0.11 1.90
C TYR A 149 10.14 -0.26 0.48
N ARG A 150 11.36 -0.75 0.30
CA ARG A 150 11.84 -1.29 -0.98
C ARG A 150 12.39 -2.69 -0.78
N PHE A 151 11.95 -3.59 -1.64
CA PHE A 151 12.41 -4.97 -1.70
C PHE A 151 12.34 -5.47 -3.13
N GLU A 152 13.09 -6.52 -3.43
CA GLU A 152 13.09 -7.09 -4.78
C GLU A 152 11.88 -8.00 -4.97
N ALA A 153 11.31 -7.98 -6.18
CA ALA A 153 10.36 -9.01 -6.58
C ALA A 153 11.09 -10.37 -6.73
N PRO A 154 10.41 -11.51 -6.52
CA PRO A 154 11.02 -12.84 -6.57
C PRO A 154 11.65 -13.22 -7.90
N ASP A 155 11.20 -12.61 -9.01
CA ASP A 155 11.81 -12.83 -10.32
C ASP A 155 13.16 -12.12 -10.48
N GLY A 156 13.51 -11.23 -9.55
CA GLY A 156 14.78 -10.52 -9.55
C GLY A 156 14.90 -9.51 -10.70
N GLU A 157 13.77 -9.04 -11.26
CA GLU A 157 13.76 -8.09 -12.39
C GLU A 157 13.41 -6.66 -11.97
N ARG A 158 12.74 -6.49 -10.83
CA ARG A 158 12.21 -5.19 -10.36
C ARG A 158 12.30 -5.03 -8.85
N ILE A 159 12.25 -3.78 -8.42
CA ILE A 159 11.99 -3.41 -7.02
C ILE A 159 10.49 -3.17 -6.86
N ILE A 160 9.92 -3.64 -5.77
CA ILE A 160 8.61 -3.21 -5.29
C ILE A 160 8.85 -2.09 -4.27
N HIS A 161 8.29 -0.92 -4.56
CA HIS A 161 8.26 0.22 -3.65
C HIS A 161 6.88 0.32 -3.02
N LEU A 162 6.82 0.12 -1.71
CA LEU A 162 5.61 0.25 -0.91
C LEU A 162 5.69 1.53 -0.08
N ARG A 163 4.80 2.49 -0.34
CA ARG A 163 4.72 3.75 0.39
C ARG A 163 3.51 3.77 1.29
N VAL A 164 3.75 3.97 2.58
CA VAL A 164 2.76 4.20 3.61
C VAL A 164 2.55 5.70 3.81
N ASN A 165 1.29 6.10 3.95
CA ASN A 165 0.91 7.36 4.57
C ASN A 165 -0.12 7.09 5.68
N ALA A 166 0.19 7.48 6.91
CA ALA A 166 -0.74 7.47 8.01
C ALA A 166 -0.86 8.90 8.58
N PRO A 167 -1.99 9.58 8.42
CA PRO A 167 -2.24 10.89 9.03
C PRO A 167 -2.62 10.77 10.50
N MET A 168 -2.49 11.87 11.24
CA MET A 168 -2.95 12.04 12.62
C MET A 168 -2.40 10.98 13.60
N VAL A 169 -1.12 10.65 13.45
CA VAL A 169 -0.49 9.56 14.20
C VAL A 169 -0.10 9.99 15.61
N THR A 170 -0.70 9.37 16.61
CA THR A 170 -0.41 9.67 18.02
C THR A 170 0.91 9.06 18.50
N ASP A 171 1.28 7.91 17.95
CA ASP A 171 2.51 7.18 18.27
C ASP A 171 3.15 6.66 16.97
N PRO A 172 4.10 7.40 16.39
CA PRO A 172 4.74 7.02 15.13
C PRO A 172 5.47 5.70 15.15
N ASP A 173 6.09 5.34 16.28
CA ASP A 173 6.89 4.13 16.40
C ASP A 173 5.98 2.90 16.42
N LEU A 174 4.87 2.97 17.19
CA LEU A 174 3.87 1.90 17.20
C LEU A 174 3.22 1.68 15.83
N TYR A 175 2.94 2.77 15.10
CA TYR A 175 2.41 2.67 13.74
C TYR A 175 3.45 2.07 12.80
N LEU A 176 4.73 2.43 12.95
CA LEU A 176 5.81 1.89 12.15
C LEU A 176 5.97 0.37 12.37
N GLU A 177 5.93 -0.10 13.62
CA GLU A 177 5.95 -1.53 13.96
C GLU A 177 4.78 -2.29 13.32
N LEU A 178 3.59 -1.69 13.31
CA LEU A 178 2.44 -2.26 12.63
C LEU A 178 2.68 -2.38 11.12
N PHE A 179 3.24 -1.36 10.48
CA PHE A 179 3.53 -1.41 9.05
C PHE A 179 4.67 -2.38 8.73
N ASP A 180 5.69 -2.47 9.57
CA ASP A 180 6.74 -3.51 9.45
C ASP A 180 6.09 -4.89 9.45
N ALA A 181 5.17 -5.17 10.38
CA ALA A 181 4.46 -6.45 10.46
C ALA A 181 3.55 -6.71 9.24
N ILE A 182 2.88 -5.69 8.71
CA ILE A 182 2.07 -5.81 7.49
C ILE A 182 2.97 -6.15 6.30
N VAL A 183 4.10 -5.45 6.14
CA VAL A 183 5.02 -5.67 5.03
C VAL A 183 5.70 -7.04 5.18
N ASP A 184 6.17 -7.42 6.37
CA ASP A 184 6.77 -8.73 6.64
C ASP A 184 5.81 -9.92 6.35
N SER A 185 4.49 -9.68 6.42
CA SER A 185 3.48 -10.68 6.05
C SER A 185 3.40 -10.96 4.54
N ILE A 186 4.10 -10.19 3.71
CA ILE A 186 4.11 -10.38 2.26
C ILE A 186 4.64 -11.78 1.95
N SER A 187 3.86 -12.49 1.14
CA SER A 187 4.27 -13.74 0.52
C SER A 187 4.04 -13.62 -0.97
N PHE A 188 4.93 -14.21 -1.75
CA PHE A 188 4.79 -14.20 -3.19
C PHE A 188 4.20 -15.51 -3.67
N ARG A 189 3.35 -15.43 -4.69
CA ARG A 189 3.06 -16.61 -5.48
C ARG A 189 4.32 -16.85 -6.30
N ALA A 190 5.09 -17.90 -5.97
CA ALA A 190 6.19 -18.32 -6.83
C ALA A 190 5.68 -18.36 -8.29
N PRO A 191 6.44 -17.87 -9.28
CA PRO A 191 5.97 -17.93 -10.65
C PRO A 191 5.55 -19.36 -10.95
N LEU A 192 4.32 -19.55 -11.43
CA LEU A 192 3.95 -20.81 -12.08
C LEU A 192 5.06 -21.05 -13.09
N GLU A 193 5.85 -22.12 -12.91
CA GLU A 193 6.89 -22.51 -13.85
C GLU A 193 6.28 -22.38 -15.25
N ARG A 194 6.82 -21.50 -16.10
CA ARG A 194 6.41 -21.50 -17.50
C ARG A 194 6.63 -22.93 -17.97
N PRO A 195 5.61 -23.62 -18.53
CA PRO A 195 5.86 -24.91 -19.13
C PRO A 195 6.98 -24.73 -20.12
N ALA A 196 8.05 -25.52 -19.98
CA ALA A 196 9.18 -25.49 -20.88
C ALA A 196 8.63 -25.57 -22.31
N ALA A 197 8.89 -24.55 -23.12
CA ALA A 197 8.59 -24.61 -24.54
C ALA A 197 9.44 -25.74 -25.12
N GLY A 198 8.78 -26.85 -25.47
CA GLY A 198 9.38 -27.97 -26.19
C GLY A 198 9.58 -27.66 -27.67
#